data_AF-A0A853BBE3-F1
#
_entry.id   AF-A0A853BBE3-F1
#
_cell.length_a   1.000
_cell.length_b   1.000
_cell.length_c   1.000
_cell.angle_alpha   90.00
_cell.angle_beta   90.00
_cell.angle_gamma   90.00
#
_symmetry.space_group_name_H-M   'P 1'
#
loop_
_entity.id
_entity.type
_entity.pdbx_description
1 polymer ?
#
loop_
_entity_poly.entity_id
_entity_poly.type
_entity_poly.pdbx_seq_one_letter_code
_entity_poly.pdbx_strand_id
1 'polypeptide(L)' 'MLYLGDRRPSALAAAGRLEVPRPAALPHADALFHTAVPPWCGTPF' A
#
# COMPACT_ATOMS: atom_id res chain seq x y z
N MET A 1 1.31 1.75 -6.37
CA MET A 1 1.22 0.28 -6.51
C MET A 1 1.21 -0.37 -5.12
N LEU A 2 0.11 -1.01 -4.69
CA LEU A 2 0.04 -1.66 -3.36
C LEU A 2 1.00 -2.86 -3.26
N TYR A 3 0.97 -3.74 -4.26
CA TYR A 3 1.77 -4.98 -4.26
C TYR A 3 3.28 -4.73 -4.21
N LEU A 4 3.77 -3.67 -4.87
CA LEU A 4 5.20 -3.34 -4.89
C LEU A 4 5.65 -2.49 -3.68
N GLY A 5 4.76 -2.19 -2.73
CA GLY A 5 5.10 -1.41 -1.52
C GLY A 5 5.14 0.11 -1.72
N ASP A 6 4.82 0.63 -2.91
CA ASP A 6 4.78 2.07 -3.20
C ASP A 6 3.63 2.81 -2.50
N ARG A 7 2.52 2.11 -2.18
CA ARG A 7 1.35 2.73 -1.54
C ARG A 7 0.92 1.95 -0.31
N ARG A 8 0.66 2.68 0.78
CA ARG A 8 0.09 2.13 2.01
C ARG A 8 -1.39 1.81 1.84
N PRO A 9 -1.88 0.64 2.32
CA PRO A 9 -3.30 0.33 2.44
C PRO A 9 -4.14 1.46 3.06
N SER A 10 -3.69 2.07 4.16
CA SER A 10 -4.40 3.17 4.82
C SER A 10 -4.58 4.40 3.93
N ALA A 11 -3.56 4.76 3.15
CA ALA A 11 -3.63 5.89 2.21
C ALA A 11 -4.62 5.62 1.07
N LEU A 12 -4.66 4.37 0.58
CA LEU A 12 -5.62 3.96 -0.45
C LEU A 12 -7.06 3.92 0.10
N ALA A 13 -7.24 3.46 1.34
CA ALA A 13 -8.53 3.49 2.02
C ALA A 13 -9.04 4.93 2.22
N ALA A 14 -8.17 5.84 2.68
CA ALA A 14 -8.51 7.27 2.83
C ALA A 14 -8.88 7.93 1.49
N ALA A 15 -8.30 7.47 0.38
CA ALA A 15 -8.65 7.91 -0.96
C ALA A 15 -9.92 7.24 -1.54
N GLY A 16 -10.63 6.42 -0.76
CA GLY A 16 -11.82 5.68 -1.22
C GLY A 16 -11.52 4.60 -2.26
N ARG A 17 -10.27 4.13 -2.33
CA ARG A 17 -9.81 3.14 -3.32
C ARG A 17 -9.83 1.70 -2.79
N LEU A 18 -10.09 1.50 -1.50
CA LEU A 18 -10.20 0.18 -0.88
C LEU A 18 -11.48 0.11 -0.03
N GLU A 19 -12.19 -1.00 -0.13
CA GLU A 19 -13.20 -1.37 0.84
C GLU A 19 -12.53 -1.94 2.09
N VAL A 20 -12.92 -1.44 3.26
CA VAL A 20 -12.32 -1.82 4.54
C VAL A 20 -13.41 -2.30 5.49
N PRO A 21 -13.72 -3.61 5.50
CA PRO A 21 -14.75 -4.17 6.39
C PRO A 21 -14.39 -4.06 7.87
N ARG A 22 -13.09 -3.93 8.19
CA ARG A 22 -12.57 -3.81 9.55
C ARG A 22 -11.48 -2.73 9.62
N PRO A 23 -11.80 -1.48 10.03
CA PRO A 23 -10.83 -0.39 10.07
C PRO A 23 -9.59 -0.68 10.93
N ALA A 24 -9.75 -1.46 12.00
CA ALA A 24 -8.66 -1.88 12.87
C ALA A 24 -7.59 -2.75 12.18
N ALA A 25 -7.86 -3.28 10.98
CA ALA A 25 -6.88 -4.05 10.21
C ALA A 25 -5.87 -3.16 9.47
N LEU A 26 -6.13 -1.86 9.29
CA LEU A 26 -5.28 -0.97 8.49
C LEU A 26 -3.85 -0.84 9.00
N PRO A 27 -3.58 -0.68 10.32
CA PRO A 27 -2.20 -0.61 10.81
C PRO A 27 -1.41 -1.90 10.53
N HIS A 28 -2.06 -3.06 10.66
CA HIS A 28 -1.43 -4.35 10.35
C HIS A 28 -1.19 -4.52 8.85
N ALA A 29 -2.14 -4.11 8.01
CA ALA A 29 -1.98 -4.13 6.57
C ALA A 29 -0.83 -3.20 6.14
N ASP A 30 -0.76 -2.00 6.69
CA ASP A 30 0.35 -1.07 6.43
C ASP A 30 1.70 -1.68 6.78
N ALA A 31 1.80 -2.38 7.91
CA ALA A 31 3.03 -3.07 8.31
C ALA A 31 3.38 -4.23 7.38
N LEU A 32 2.40 -5.05 6.96
CA LEU A 32 2.61 -6.20 6.08
C LEU A 32 3.03 -5.80 4.66
N PHE A 33 2.46 -4.73 4.12
CA PHE A 33 2.76 -4.24 2.77
C PHE A 33 3.93 -3.23 2.74
N HIS A 34 4.51 -2.89 3.88
CA HIS A 34 5.66 -2.01 3.91
C HIS A 34 6.90 -2.70 3.34
N THR A 35 7.52 -2.06 2.34
CA THR A 35 8.86 -2.41 1.89
C THR A 35 9.85 -1.34 2.37
N ALA A 36 11.05 -1.77 2.75
CA ALA A 36 12.10 -0.84 3.23
C ALA A 36 12.57 0.13 2.13
N VAL A 37 12.52 -0.31 0.86
CA VAL A 37 12.91 0.47 -0.30
C VAL A 37 11.70 0.62 -1.23
N PRO A 38 11.41 1.84 -1.72
CA PRO A 38 10.39 2.05 -2.74
C PRO A 38 10.74 1.33 -4.05
N PRO A 39 9.75 0.78 -4.78
CA PRO A 39 9.99 0.15 -6.07
C PRO A 39 10.35 1.20 -7.13
N TRP A 40 11.22 0.81 -8.09
CA TRP A 40 11.62 1.67 -9.20
C TRP A 40 11.78 0.86 -10.50
N CYS A 41 11.43 1.47 -11.63
CA CYS A 41 11.71 0.94 -12.96
C CYS A 41 12.82 1.79 -13.61
N GLY A 42 13.98 1.18 -13.84
CA GLY A 42 15.18 1.88 -14.32
C GLY A 42 15.43 1.81 -15.82
N THR A 43 14.52 1.21 -16.58
CA THR A 43 14.70 0.99 -18.02
C THR A 43 13.53 1.54 -18.83
N PRO A 44 13.78 2.13 -20.01
CA PRO A 44 12.74 2.38 -21.00
C PRO A 44 12.25 1.06 -21.61
N PHE A 45 11.08 1.11 -22.25
CA PHE A 45 10.42 -0.01 -22.91
C PHE A 45 10.58 0.07 -24.44
#